data_AF-A0A832H4R1-F1
#
_entry.id   AF-A0A832H4R1-F1
#
_cell.length_a   1.000
_cell.length_b   1.000
_cell.length_c   1.000
_cell.angle_alpha   90.00
_cell.angle_beta   90.00
_cell.angle_gamma   90.00
#
_symmetry.space_group_name_H-M   'P 1'
#
loop_
_entity.id
_entity.type
_entity.pdbx_description
1 polymer ?
#
loop_
_entity_poly.entity_id
_entity_poly.type
_entity_poly.pdbx_seq_one_letter_code
_entity_poly.pdbx_strand_id
1 'polypeptide(L)'
;IKEIELDIAEGADMLMVKPALAYMDIIWRVKQASNLPVAAYNVSGEYSMVKAAALNGWIDEQRVVMETLTGFKRAGADLILTYHAKDAARWLG
;
A
#
# COMPACT_ATOMS: atom_id res chain seq x y z
N ILE A 1 -2.72 17.02 -2.28
CA ILE A 1 -2.98 17.34 -3.70
C ILE A 1 -1.91 18.30 -4.21
N LYS A 2 -1.65 19.43 -3.54
CA LYS A 2 -0.55 20.36 -3.91
C LYS A 2 0.80 19.68 -4.24
N GLU A 3 1.33 18.83 -3.36
CA GLU A 3 2.61 18.15 -3.61
C GLU A 3 2.58 17.26 -4.86
N ILE A 4 1.44 16.60 -5.12
CA ILE A 4 1.27 15.73 -6.29
C ILE A 4 1.29 16.54 -7.59
N GLU A 5 0.67 17.71 -7.59
CA GLU A 5 0.67 18.59 -8.76
C GLU A 5 2.08 19.12 -9.06
N LEU A 6 2.87 19.38 -8.01
CA LEU A 6 4.28 19.77 -8.15
C LEU A 6 5.11 18.61 -8.71
N ASP A 7 4.99 17.41 -8.15
CA ASP A 7 5.71 16.22 -8.65
C ASP A 7 5.38 15.95 -10.14
N ILE A 8 4.11 16.11 -10.53
CA ILE A 8 3.70 15.97 -11.94
C ILE A 8 4.34 17.05 -12.81
N ALA A 9 4.36 18.31 -12.35
CA ALA A 9 4.98 19.42 -13.08
C ALA A 9 6.50 19.26 -13.19
N GLU A 10 7.13 18.61 -12.22
CA GLU A 10 8.55 18.24 -12.21
C GLU A 10 8.85 17.00 -13.08
N GLY A 11 7.81 16.36 -13.65
CA GLY A 11 7.95 15.28 -14.63
C GLY A 11 7.91 13.88 -14.03
N ALA A 12 7.30 13.68 -12.86
CA ALA A 12 7.11 12.34 -12.31
C ALA A 12 6.24 11.46 -13.23
N ASP A 13 6.70 10.23 -13.49
CA ASP A 13 5.93 9.23 -14.26
C ASP A 13 4.91 8.47 -13.40
N MET A 14 5.12 8.43 -12.09
CA MET A 14 4.27 7.74 -11.11
C MET A 14 4.27 8.50 -9.80
N LEU A 15 3.21 8.32 -9.02
CA LEU A 15 3.04 8.94 -7.71
C LEU A 15 3.07 7.88 -6.62
N MET A 16 3.44 8.26 -5.40
CA MET A 16 3.44 7.34 -4.26
C MET A 16 2.82 7.96 -3.01
N VAL A 17 2.05 7.15 -2.28
CA VAL A 17 1.63 7.47 -0.91
C VAL A 17 2.35 6.54 0.06
N LYS A 18 2.90 7.15 1.12
CA LYS A 18 3.61 6.49 2.21
C LYS A 18 3.36 7.23 3.53
N PRO A 19 2.99 6.55 4.63
CA PRO A 19 2.61 5.13 4.76
C PRO A 19 1.32 4.78 4.01
N ALA A 20 0.98 3.49 3.89
CA ALA A 20 -0.18 3.06 3.11
C ALA A 20 -1.41 2.76 3.98
N LEU A 21 -1.27 1.95 5.04
CA LEU A 21 -2.41 1.41 5.81
C LEU A 21 -3.30 2.50 6.40
N ALA A 22 -2.67 3.47 7.07
CA ALA A 22 -3.39 4.55 7.73
C ALA A 22 -3.80 5.69 6.78
N TYR A 23 -3.43 5.62 5.49
CA TYR A 23 -3.61 6.71 4.51
C TYR A 23 -4.28 6.21 3.21
N MET A 24 -5.09 5.15 3.28
CA MET A 24 -5.84 4.64 2.12
C MET A 24 -6.82 5.69 1.55
N ASP A 25 -7.33 6.60 2.38
CA ASP A 25 -8.12 7.74 1.94
C ASP A 25 -7.30 8.71 1.07
N ILE A 26 -6.02 8.91 1.41
CA ILE A 26 -5.11 9.72 0.60
C ILE A 26 -4.77 9.02 -0.71
N ILE A 27 -4.50 7.70 -0.69
CA ILE A 27 -4.30 6.91 -1.93
C ILE A 27 -5.47 7.12 -2.88
N TRP A 28 -6.70 7.04 -2.37
CA TRP A 28 -7.90 7.29 -3.18
C TRP A 28 -7.93 8.71 -3.73
N ARG A 29 -7.67 9.74 -2.91
CA ARG A 29 -7.63 11.14 -3.37
C ARG A 29 -6.57 11.37 -4.44
N VAL A 30 -5.39 10.76 -4.32
CA VAL A 30 -4.33 10.82 -5.34
C VAL A 30 -4.82 10.18 -6.64
N LYS A 31 -5.42 9.00 -6.55
CA LYS A 31 -5.93 8.26 -7.71
C LYS A 31 -7.06 9.01 -8.44
N GLN A 32 -7.88 9.78 -7.71
CA GLN A 32 -8.92 10.62 -8.33
C GLN A 32 -8.37 11.93 -8.94
N ALA A 33 -7.25 12.43 -8.42
CA ALA A 33 -6.68 13.72 -8.83
C ALA A 33 -5.65 13.61 -9.97
N SER A 34 -5.16 12.41 -10.28
CA SER A 34 -4.14 12.19 -11.31
C SER A 34 -4.42 10.94 -12.14
N ASN A 35 -4.04 11.00 -13.41
CA ASN A 35 -4.07 9.84 -14.33
C ASN A 35 -2.79 9.00 -14.26
N LEU A 36 -1.77 9.43 -13.51
CA LEU A 36 -0.53 8.67 -13.35
C LEU A 36 -0.76 7.42 -12.48
N PRO A 37 0.04 6.36 -12.68
CA PRO A 37 0.04 5.22 -11.77
C PRO A 37 0.33 5.63 -10.33
N VAL A 38 -0.44 5.08 -9.39
CA VAL A 38 -0.30 5.35 -7.96
C VAL A 38 0.29 4.13 -7.27
N ALA A 39 1.45 4.30 -6.67
CA ALA A 39 2.08 3.31 -5.79
C ALA A 39 1.69 3.55 -4.33
N ALA A 40 1.53 2.46 -3.57
CA ALA A 40 1.36 2.50 -2.12
C ALA A 40 2.52 1.78 -1.45
N TYR A 41 3.13 2.39 -0.43
CA TYR A 41 4.17 1.74 0.37
C TYR A 41 3.60 1.23 1.69
N ASN A 42 3.45 -0.09 1.79
CA ASN A 42 3.19 -0.80 3.04
C ASN A 42 4.47 -0.89 3.88
N VAL A 43 4.67 0.10 4.76
CA VAL A 43 5.96 0.39 5.40
C VAL A 43 6.39 -0.68 6.42
N SER A 44 7.65 -0.61 6.85
CA SER A 44 8.25 -1.58 7.79
C SER A 44 7.49 -1.67 9.11
N GLY A 45 6.97 -0.55 9.62
CA GLY A 45 6.13 -0.54 10.82
C GLY A 45 4.83 -1.35 10.63
N GLU A 46 4.17 -1.20 9.48
CA GLU A 46 2.94 -1.94 9.15
C GLU A 46 3.20 -3.44 9.03
N TYR A 47 4.29 -3.82 8.36
CA TYR A 47 4.75 -5.21 8.30
C TYR A 47 5.03 -5.80 9.69
N SER A 48 5.82 -5.10 10.50
CA SER A 48 6.22 -5.57 11.83
C SER A 48 5.04 -5.69 12.78
N MET A 49 4.03 -4.82 12.67
CA MET A 49 2.79 -4.94 13.46
C MET A 49 2.07 -6.26 13.18
N VAL A 50 1.90 -6.62 11.90
CA VAL A 50 1.24 -7.87 11.50
C VAL A 50 2.07 -9.07 11.96
N LYS A 51 3.38 -9.08 11.71
CA LYS A 51 4.27 -10.16 12.16
C LYS A 51 4.24 -10.33 13.68
N ALA A 52 4.30 -9.26 14.45
CA ALA A 52 4.25 -9.33 15.91
C ALA A 52 2.93 -9.92 16.42
N ALA A 53 1.79 -9.46 15.88
CA ALA A 53 0.49 -9.97 16.29
C ALA A 53 0.29 -11.45 15.91
N ALA A 54 0.77 -11.85 14.72
CA ALA A 54 0.74 -13.25 14.28
C ALA A 54 1.62 -14.16 15.13
N LEU A 55 2.84 -13.73 15.47
CA LEU A 55 3.76 -14.47 16.34
C LEU A 55 3.17 -14.70 17.75
N ASN A 56 2.32 -13.81 18.23
CA ASN A 56 1.60 -13.97 19.50
C ASN A 56 0.28 -14.75 19.36
N GLY A 57 -0.06 -15.22 18.16
CA GLY A 57 -1.30 -15.97 17.90
C GLY A 57 -2.57 -15.13 17.99
N TRP A 58 -2.46 -13.79 17.92
CA TRP A 58 -3.63 -12.90 18.02
C TRP A 58 -4.41 -12.78 16.72
N ILE A 59 -3.74 -13.00 15.59
CA ILE A 59 -4.31 -12.90 14.25
C ILE A 59 -3.80 -14.03 13.35
N ASP A 60 -4.57 -14.32 12.31
CA ASP A 60 -4.11 -15.12 11.16
C ASP A 60 -3.30 -14.22 10.22
N GLU A 61 -2.01 -14.53 10.05
CA GLU A 61 -1.10 -13.68 9.27
C GLU A 61 -1.52 -13.60 7.80
N GLN A 62 -1.73 -14.74 7.15
CA GLN A 62 -2.04 -14.80 5.72
C GLN A 62 -3.32 -14.03 5.42
N ARG A 63 -4.36 -14.23 6.24
CA ARG A 63 -5.64 -13.55 6.07
C ARG A 63 -5.51 -12.03 6.22
N VAL A 64 -4.85 -11.56 7.28
CA VAL A 64 -4.70 -10.12 7.53
C VAL A 64 -3.83 -9.44 6.47
N VAL A 65 -2.73 -10.07 6.05
CA VAL A 65 -1.88 -9.54 4.98
C VAL A 65 -2.66 -9.45 3.67
N MET A 66 -3.33 -10.52 3.24
CA MET A 66 -4.07 -10.53 1.98
C MET A 66 -5.24 -9.56 1.98
N GLU A 67 -5.94 -9.41 3.11
CA GLU A 67 -6.99 -8.40 3.29
C GLU A 67 -6.42 -6.98 3.18
N THR A 68 -5.28 -6.73 3.82
CA THR A 68 -4.59 -5.43 3.79
C THR A 68 -4.15 -5.06 2.37
N LEU A 69 -3.51 -5.99 1.65
CA LEU A 69 -3.09 -5.77 0.26
C LEU A 69 -4.28 -5.55 -0.68
N THR A 70 -5.37 -6.27 -0.47
CA THR A 70 -6.63 -6.05 -1.19
C THR A 70 -7.21 -4.67 -0.88
N GLY A 71 -7.10 -4.21 0.37
CA GLY A 71 -7.45 -2.86 0.79
C GLY A 71 -6.69 -1.78 0.02
N PHE A 72 -5.38 -1.95 -0.18
CA PHE A 72 -4.59 -1.03 -1.00
C PHE A 72 -5.03 -1.00 -2.46
N LYS A 73 -5.27 -2.18 -3.07
CA LYS A 73 -5.81 -2.24 -4.44
C LYS A 73 -7.16 -1.54 -4.54
N ARG A 74 -8.05 -1.76 -3.57
CA ARG A 74 -9.37 -1.09 -3.48
C ARG A 74 -9.25 0.43 -3.32
N ALA A 75 -8.27 0.90 -2.55
CA ALA A 75 -8.02 2.33 -2.36
C ALA A 75 -7.55 3.03 -3.65
N GLY A 76 -7.10 2.28 -4.66
CA GLY A 76 -6.67 2.82 -5.94
C GLY A 76 -5.18 2.67 -6.23
N ALA A 77 -4.44 1.90 -5.41
CA ALA A 77 -3.05 1.61 -5.69
C ALA A 77 -2.92 0.70 -6.93
N ASP A 78 -2.17 1.15 -7.93
CA ASP A 78 -1.79 0.37 -9.10
C ASP A 78 -0.64 -0.59 -8.74
N LEU A 79 0.36 -0.07 -7.98
CA LEU A 79 1.49 -0.83 -7.46
C LEU A 79 1.51 -0.83 -5.92
N ILE A 80 1.98 -1.93 -5.32
CA ILE A 80 2.16 -2.02 -3.86
C ILE A 80 3.60 -2.41 -3.57
N LEU A 81 4.32 -1.55 -2.86
CA LEU A 81 5.63 -1.85 -2.30
C LEU A 81 5.41 -2.41 -0.89
N THR A 82 5.73 -3.68 -0.69
CA THR A 82 5.53 -4.37 0.58
C THR A 82 6.62 -5.40 0.85
N TYR A 83 6.98 -5.55 2.12
CA TYR A 83 7.86 -6.62 2.59
C TYR A 83 7.18 -8.01 2.52
N HIS A 84 5.84 -8.05 2.48
CA HIS A 84 5.07 -9.29 2.33
C HIS A 84 5.04 -9.82 0.89
N ALA A 85 5.70 -9.16 -0.08
CA ALA A 85 5.55 -9.50 -1.50
C ALA A 85 5.86 -10.97 -1.83
N LYS A 86 6.94 -11.53 -1.24
CA LYS A 86 7.29 -12.94 -1.44
C LYS A 86 6.31 -13.91 -0.79
N ASP A 87 5.77 -13.56 0.38
CA ASP A 87 4.79 -14.39 1.09
C ASP A 87 3.45 -14.37 0.34
N ALA A 88 2.97 -13.20 -0.04
CA ALA A 88 1.75 -13.02 -0.84
C ALA A 88 1.83 -13.74 -2.20
N ALA A 89 2.98 -13.68 -2.89
CA ALA A 89 3.17 -14.39 -4.14
C ALA A 89 3.07 -15.92 -3.97
N ARG A 90 3.57 -16.47 -2.85
CA ARG A 90 3.44 -17.91 -2.53
C ARG A 90 2.01 -18.30 -2.18
N TRP A 91 1.24 -17.41 -1.57
CA TRP A 91 -0.16 -17.70 -1.21
C TRP A 91 -1.14 -17.59 -2.39
N LEU A 92 -0.76 -16.88 -3.45
CA LEU A 92 -1.55 -16.70 -4.66
C LEU A 92 -1.32 -17.77 -5.73
N GLY A 93 -0.20 -18.50 -5.67
CA GLY A 93 0.17 -19.56 -6.60
C GLY A 93 0.00 -20.95 -5.98
#